data_AF-A0A949Z6W5-F1
#
_entry.id   AF-A0A949Z6W5-F1
#
_cell.length_a   1.000
_cell.length_b   1.000
_cell.length_c   1.000
_cell.angle_alpha   90.00
_cell.angle_beta   90.00
_cell.angle_gamma   90.00
#
_symmetry.space_group_name_H-M   'P 1'
#
loop_
_entity.id
_entity.type
_entity.pdbx_description
1 polymer ?
#
loop_
_entity_poly.entity_id
_entity_poly.type
_entity_poly.pdbx_seq_one_letter_code
_entity_poly.pdbx_strand_id
1 'polypeptide(L)'
;MAERGGLLHPEVEDYTPNQAQDEVARGAVLIDVREQHEWDNGRMPCAQLIPMGQIPSRIDDLPRDRKIIFTCRTGNRSGTIKDYMIDEHGYTDVHNLLGGIVAWQLDGLPVVK
;
A
#
# COMPACT_ATOMS: atom_id res chain seq x y z
N MET A 1 -13.72 -19.71 0.86
CA MET A 1 -12.31 -20.15 0.79
C MET A 1 -11.64 -19.39 -0.34
N ALA A 2 -10.75 -18.45 0.01
CA ALA A 2 -9.61 -17.90 -0.74
C ALA A 2 -9.17 -16.61 0.00
N GLU A 3 -8.23 -16.72 0.94
CA GLU A 3 -6.87 -16.17 0.86
C GLU A 3 -6.75 -14.74 1.42
N ARG A 4 -6.54 -14.67 2.74
CA ARG A 4 -6.14 -13.45 3.45
C ARG A 4 -4.65 -13.21 3.19
N GLY A 5 -4.31 -12.57 2.08
CA GLY A 5 -2.99 -11.94 1.95
C GLY A 5 -2.87 -10.84 3.01
N GLY A 6 -1.84 -10.91 3.85
CA GLY A 6 -1.59 -9.93 4.93
C GLY A 6 -1.51 -10.49 6.35
N LEU A 7 -1.59 -11.81 6.56
CA LEU A 7 -1.51 -12.43 7.89
C LEU A 7 -0.11 -12.91 8.32
N LEU A 8 0.95 -12.70 7.53
CA LEU A 8 2.28 -13.19 7.93
C LEU A 8 2.82 -12.44 9.16
N HIS A 9 2.43 -11.17 9.33
CA HIS A 9 2.75 -10.34 10.49
C HIS A 9 1.47 -9.79 11.13
N PRO A 10 0.73 -10.58 11.95
CA PRO A 10 -0.51 -10.15 12.59
C PRO A 10 -0.32 -9.03 13.62
N GLU A 11 0.91 -8.81 14.08
CA GLU A 11 1.30 -7.73 14.98
C GLU A 11 1.39 -6.37 14.29
N VAL A 12 1.50 -6.34 12.95
CA VAL A 12 1.53 -5.12 12.14
C VAL A 12 0.16 -4.89 11.52
N GLU A 13 -0.52 -3.84 12.00
CA GLU A 13 -1.89 -3.52 11.59
C GLU A 13 -1.99 -3.20 10.10
N ASP A 14 -3.03 -3.69 9.42
CA ASP A 14 -3.40 -3.24 8.08
C ASP A 14 -4.55 -2.22 8.17
N TYR A 15 -4.64 -1.30 7.22
CA TYR A 15 -5.60 -0.20 7.29
C TYR A 15 -6.77 -0.35 6.31
N THR A 16 -7.96 0.00 6.78
CA THR A 16 -9.11 0.32 5.90
C THR A 16 -8.85 1.62 5.12
N PRO A 17 -9.62 1.92 4.04
CA PRO A 17 -9.44 3.16 3.28
C PRO A 17 -9.54 4.44 4.12
N ASN A 18 -10.51 4.52 5.02
CA ASN A 18 -10.67 5.68 5.90
C ASN A 18 -9.48 5.83 6.87
N GLN A 19 -9.03 4.75 7.50
CA GLN A 19 -7.84 4.79 8.36
C GLN A 19 -6.58 5.19 7.57
N ALA A 20 -6.39 4.65 6.37
CA ALA A 20 -5.27 5.00 5.52
C ALA A 20 -5.29 6.49 5.12
N GLN A 21 -6.47 7.05 4.83
CA GLN A 21 -6.62 8.48 4.57
C GLN A 21 -6.21 9.33 5.78
N ASP A 22 -6.62 8.93 6.98
CA ASP A 22 -6.24 9.62 8.21
C ASP A 22 -4.74 9.55 8.49
N GLU A 23 -4.11 8.39 8.27
CA GLU A 23 -2.66 8.22 8.43
C GLU A 23 -1.87 9.05 7.41
N VAL A 24 -2.33 9.11 6.16
CA VAL A 24 -1.74 9.98 5.15
C VAL A 24 -1.85 11.46 5.56
N ALA A 25 -2.98 11.89 6.13
CA ALA A 25 -3.14 13.24 6.67
C ALA A 25 -2.20 13.51 7.86
N ARG A 26 -1.77 12.47 8.59
CA ARG A 26 -0.76 12.52 9.65
C ARG A 26 0.69 12.41 9.15
N GLY A 27 0.90 12.25 7.84
CA GLY A 27 2.23 12.24 7.23
C GLY A 27 2.72 10.87 6.75
N ALA A 28 1.89 9.82 6.79
CA ALA A 28 2.20 8.54 6.16
C ALA A 28 2.32 8.67 4.63
N VAL A 29 3.16 7.83 4.04
CA VAL A 29 3.33 7.73 2.58
C VAL A 29 2.48 6.60 2.05
N LEU A 30 1.63 6.88 1.07
CA LEU A 30 0.85 5.86 0.36
C LEU A 30 1.55 5.48 -0.95
N ILE A 31 1.95 4.21 -1.09
CA ILE A 31 2.67 3.69 -2.25
C ILE A 31 1.78 2.72 -3.01
N ASP A 32 1.45 3.07 -4.24
CA ASP A 32 0.70 2.23 -5.17
C ASP A 32 1.67 1.33 -5.95
N VAL A 33 1.53 0.02 -5.77
CA VAL A 33 2.39 -1.00 -6.41
C VAL A 33 1.78 -1.60 -7.67
N ARG A 34 0.71 -0.99 -8.20
CA ARG A 34 0.13 -1.36 -9.49
C ARG A 34 1.04 -1.01 -10.66
N GLU A 35 0.68 -1.51 -11.83
CA GLU A 35 1.36 -1.16 -13.08
C GLU A 35 0.92 0.23 -13.59
N GLN A 36 1.78 0.87 -14.41
CA GLN A 36 1.52 2.21 -14.96
C GLN A 36 0.16 2.31 -15.65
N HIS A 37 -0.23 1.31 -16.43
CA HIS A 37 -1.53 1.32 -17.12
C HIS A 37 -2.72 1.28 -16.15
N GLU A 38 -2.60 0.65 -14.98
CA GLU A 38 -3.66 0.66 -13.96
C GLU A 38 -3.74 2.03 -13.28
N TRP A 39 -2.59 2.66 -13.05
CA TRP A 39 -2.45 4.00 -12.47
C TRP A 39 -3.05 5.09 -13.36
N ASP A 40 -2.78 5.02 -14.66
CA ASP A 40 -3.30 5.97 -15.66
C ASP A 40 -4.84 5.90 -15.79
N ASN A 41 -5.42 4.74 -15.47
CA ASN A 41 -6.87 4.55 -15.48
C ASN A 41 -7.59 5.06 -14.22
N GLY A 42 -6.84 5.40 -13.17
CA GLY A 42 -7.36 5.94 -11.92
C GLY A 42 -6.41 5.71 -10.76
N ARG A 43 -6.16 6.76 -9.98
CA ARG A 43 -5.26 6.76 -8.82
C ARG A 43 -5.80 7.55 -7.63
N MET A 44 -5.39 7.15 -6.44
CA MET A 44 -5.58 7.93 -5.22
C MET A 44 -4.69 9.20 -5.31
N PRO A 45 -5.23 10.41 -5.12
CA PRO A 45 -4.47 11.66 -5.30
C PRO A 45 -3.22 11.76 -4.40
N CYS A 46 -3.26 11.13 -3.24
CA CYS A 46 -2.18 11.11 -2.26
C CYS A 46 -1.17 9.98 -2.45
N ALA A 47 -1.43 9.06 -3.38
CA ALA A 47 -0.53 7.93 -3.62
C ALA A 47 0.68 8.35 -4.48
N GLN A 48 1.75 7.57 -4.37
CA GLN A 48 2.90 7.59 -5.26
C GLN A 48 3.03 6.25 -5.95
N LEU A 49 3.30 6.24 -7.26
CA LEU A 49 3.43 5.01 -8.02
C LEU A 49 4.86 4.46 -7.91
N ILE A 50 4.98 3.23 -7.41
CA ILE A 50 6.20 2.42 -7.51
C ILE A 50 5.76 0.99 -7.86
N PRO A 51 5.76 0.59 -9.15
CA PRO A 51 5.28 -0.71 -9.56
C PRO A 51 5.98 -1.84 -8.81
N MET A 52 5.24 -2.91 -8.47
CA MET A 52 5.73 -4.01 -7.63
C MET A 52 7.11 -4.54 -8.06
N GLY A 53 7.35 -4.69 -9.36
CA GLY A 53 8.63 -5.17 -9.90
C GLY A 53 9.81 -4.20 -9.73
N GLN A 54 9.55 -2.92 -9.43
CA GLN A 54 10.58 -1.89 -9.19
C GLN A 54 10.89 -1.71 -7.71
N ILE A 55 10.11 -2.31 -6.82
CA ILE A 55 10.30 -2.17 -5.37
C ILE A 55 11.70 -2.63 -4.92
N PRO A 56 12.22 -3.81 -5.33
CA PRO A 56 13.52 -4.27 -4.86
C PRO A 56 14.68 -3.34 -5.23
N SER A 57 14.62 -2.66 -6.37
CA SER A 57 15.67 -1.73 -6.82
C SER A 57 15.52 -0.32 -6.25
N ARG A 58 14.42 -0.02 -5.56
CA ARG A 58 14.13 1.28 -4.94
C ARG A 58 14.06 1.21 -3.42
N ILE A 59 14.52 0.12 -2.82
CA ILE A 59 14.35 -0.10 -1.38
C ILE A 59 15.03 0.98 -0.53
N ASP A 60 16.14 1.52 -1.02
CA ASP A 60 16.93 2.57 -0.38
C ASP A 60 16.29 3.97 -0.54
N ASP A 61 15.38 4.13 -1.50
CA ASP A 61 14.62 5.38 -1.70
C ASP A 61 13.40 5.47 -0.78
N LEU A 62 12.99 4.36 -0.16
CA LEU A 62 11.82 4.30 0.71
C LEU A 62 12.15 4.86 2.11
N PRO A 63 11.25 5.68 2.69
CA PRO A 63 11.52 6.29 3.99
C PRO A 63 11.53 5.24 5.10
N ARG A 64 12.56 5.28 5.95
CA ARG A 64 12.69 4.44 7.15
C ARG A 64 12.11 5.09 8.40
N ASP A 65 11.92 6.40 8.36
CA ASP A 65 11.51 7.27 9.46
C ASP A 65 10.03 7.66 9.40
N ARG A 66 9.30 7.15 8.40
CA ARG A 66 7.88 7.43 8.18
C ARG A 66 7.13 6.15 7.90
N LYS A 67 5.88 6.13 8.35
CA LYS A 67 4.91 5.11 8.03
C LYS A 67 4.70 4.99 6.52
N ILE A 68 4.75 3.77 6.01
CA ILE A 68 4.44 3.46 4.61
C ILE A 68 3.18 2.60 4.56
N ILE A 69 2.24 2.96 3.71
CA ILE A 69 1.06 2.17 3.39
C ILE A 69 1.18 1.74 1.94
N PHE A 70 1.25 0.44 1.69
CA PHE A 70 1.23 -0.11 0.34
C PHE A 70 -0.21 -0.38 -0.10
N THR A 71 -0.49 -0.11 -1.36
CA THR A 71 -1.78 -0.38 -1.97
C THR A 71 -1.61 -0.99 -3.35
N CYS A 72 -2.57 -1.80 -3.75
CA CYS A 72 -2.67 -2.27 -5.12
C CYS A 72 -4.14 -2.28 -5.55
N ARG A 73 -4.52 -3.15 -6.50
CA ARG A 73 -5.92 -3.26 -6.92
C ARG A 73 -6.85 -3.72 -5.79
N THR A 74 -6.49 -4.80 -5.09
CA THR A 74 -7.36 -5.47 -4.09
C THR A 74 -6.69 -5.74 -2.74
N GLY A 75 -5.44 -5.30 -2.54
CA GLY A 75 -4.67 -5.53 -1.31
C GLY A 75 -3.72 -6.74 -1.34
N ASN A 76 -3.83 -7.63 -2.34
CA ASN A 76 -3.01 -8.86 -2.37
C ASN A 76 -1.53 -8.59 -2.68
N ARG A 77 -1.22 -7.92 -3.79
CA ARG A 77 0.17 -7.60 -4.19
C ARG A 77 0.87 -6.72 -3.13
N SER A 78 0.14 -5.76 -2.59
CA SER A 78 0.64 -4.84 -1.56
C SER A 78 0.87 -5.54 -0.22
N GLY A 79 0.05 -6.53 0.14
CA GLY A 79 0.32 -7.41 1.29
C GLY A 79 1.64 -8.17 1.12
N THR A 80 1.89 -8.75 -0.07
CA THR A 80 3.17 -9.40 -0.37
C THR A 80 4.35 -8.43 -0.27
N ILE A 81 4.20 -7.18 -0.71
CA ILE A 81 5.24 -6.16 -0.54
C ILE A 81 5.45 -5.80 0.94
N LYS A 82 4.38 -5.64 1.73
CA LYS A 82 4.49 -5.41 3.19
C LYS A 82 5.34 -6.51 3.84
N ASP A 83 4.97 -7.77 3.60
CA ASP A 83 5.65 -8.91 4.21
C ASP A 83 7.13 -8.96 3.77
N TYR A 84 7.40 -8.76 2.48
CA TYR A 84 8.78 -8.63 1.94
C TYR A 84 9.61 -7.53 2.61
N MET A 85 9.00 -6.38 2.92
CA MET A 85 9.68 -5.27 3.59
C MET A 85 10.07 -5.61 5.02
N ILE A 86 9.20 -6.36 5.72
CA ILE A 86 9.44 -6.77 7.09
C ILE A 86 10.51 -7.86 7.12
N ASP A 87 10.32 -8.94 6.36
CA ASP A 87 11.16 -10.14 6.40
C ASP A 87 12.58 -9.88 5.88
N GLU A 88 12.71 -9.23 4.73
CA GLU A 88 13.99 -9.12 4.03
C GLU A 88 14.74 -7.84 4.36
N HIS A 89 14.02 -6.80 4.78
CA HIS A 89 14.58 -5.45 4.94
C HIS A 89 14.40 -4.87 6.33
N GLY A 90 13.69 -5.53 7.24
CA GLY A 90 13.52 -5.11 8.63
C GLY A 90 12.73 -3.82 8.80
N TYR A 91 11.80 -3.50 7.89
CA TYR A 91 10.85 -2.42 8.11
C TYR A 91 9.87 -2.79 9.23
N THR A 92 9.52 -1.82 10.07
CA THR A 92 8.62 -2.01 11.22
C THR A 92 7.33 -1.19 11.15
N ASP A 93 7.28 -0.16 10.31
CA ASP A 93 6.16 0.78 10.16
C ASP A 93 5.64 0.76 8.70
N VAL A 94 5.34 -0.44 8.22
CA VAL A 94 4.85 -0.72 6.86
C VAL A 94 3.51 -1.46 6.94
N HIS A 95 2.53 -1.01 6.16
CA HIS A 95 1.14 -1.47 6.28
C HIS A 95 0.54 -1.76 4.92
N ASN A 96 -0.51 -2.57 4.86
CA ASN A 96 -1.28 -2.81 3.65
C ASN A 96 -2.62 -2.08 3.69
N LEU A 97 -3.04 -1.53 2.55
CA LEU A 97 -4.40 -1.02 2.37
C LEU A 97 -5.35 -2.20 2.07
N LEU A 98 -6.22 -2.51 3.03
CA LEU A 98 -7.21 -3.57 2.92
C LEU A 98 -8.17 -3.28 1.76
N GLY A 99 -8.29 -4.24 0.84
CA GLY A 99 -9.14 -4.14 -0.33
C GLY A 99 -8.61 -3.21 -1.44
N GLY A 100 -7.43 -2.59 -1.26
CA GLY A 100 -6.77 -1.76 -2.25
C GLY A 100 -7.60 -0.58 -2.76
N ILE A 101 -7.28 -0.09 -3.95
CA ILE A 101 -8.01 1.02 -4.59
C ILE A 101 -9.49 0.67 -4.86
N VAL A 102 -9.84 -0.61 -5.00
CA VAL A 102 -11.25 -1.03 -5.14
C VAL A 102 -12.05 -0.69 -3.89
N ALA A 103 -11.54 -1.03 -2.70
CA ALA A 103 -12.21 -0.65 -1.45
C ALA A 103 -12.21 0.87 -1.23
N TRP A 104 -11.12 1.57 -1.59
CA TRP A 104 -11.05 3.03 -1.56
C TRP A 104 -12.19 3.68 -2.37
N GLN A 105 -12.45 3.17 -3.57
CA GLN A 105 -13.55 3.64 -4.41
C GLN A 105 -14.93 3.29 -3.84
N LEU A 106 -15.10 2.10 -3.27
CA LEU A 106 -16.35 1.68 -2.63
C LEU A 106 -16.71 2.56 -1.43
N ASP A 107 -15.70 3.02 -0.68
CA ASP A 107 -15.85 3.95 0.44
C ASP A 107 -16.12 5.40 -0.03
N GLY A 108 -16.21 5.65 -1.34
CA GLY A 108 -16.50 6.96 -1.91
C GLY A 108 -15.35 7.96 -1.83
N LEU A 109 -14.13 7.50 -1.58
CA LEU A 109 -12.97 8.36 -1.46
C LEU A 109 -12.45 8.84 -2.82
N PRO A 110 -11.75 9.99 -2.89
CA PRO A 110 -11.38 10.61 -4.17
C PRO A 110 -10.43 9.77 -5.02
N VAL A 111 -10.66 9.77 -6.34
CA VAL A 111 -9.77 9.18 -7.36
C VAL A 111 -9.62 10.17 -8.51
N VAL A 112 -8.41 10.27 -9.05
CA VAL A 112 -8.07 11.14 -10.20
C VAL A 112 -7.47 10.32 -11.33
N LYS A 113 -7.43 10.91 -12.53
CA LYS A 113 -6.73 10.38 -13.71
C LYS A 113 -5.55 11.27 -14.05
#